data_AF-A0A2I2KQU7-F1
#
_entry.id   AF-A0A2I2KQU7-F1
#
_cell.length_a   1.000
_cell.length_b   1.000
_cell.length_c   1.000
_cell.angle_alpha   90.00
_cell.angle_beta   90.00
_cell.angle_gamma   90.00
#
_symmetry.space_group_name_H-M   'P 1'
#
loop_
_entity.id
_entity.type
_entity.pdbx_description
1 polymer ?
#
loop_
_entity_poly.entity_id
_entity_poly.type
_entity_poly.pdbx_seq_one_letter_code
_entity_poly.pdbx_strand_id
1 'polypeptide(L)'
;MSTPHPLPLPLHERLQIVYHRLDELPPPASAQEALTQLNTTLDAVEDEYSGVPRDPNPGLKFDGRMYPPRDDYINRQPDGGLEAVTKGNIIKIGPTGETTILSRRSEEVVYYRPAADPVSAPERSVSGRIADLKHRLAQTAPEPMPEQGPVPPREHPFPGPDMDPGVGVEGPSPLS
;
A
#
# COMPACT_ATOMS: atom_id res chain seq x y z
N MET A 1 21.19 17.17 -19.53
CA MET A 1 20.06 16.90 -20.44
C MET A 1 19.28 15.74 -19.84
N SER A 2 18.11 15.99 -19.26
CA SER A 2 17.28 14.92 -18.70
C SER A 2 16.71 14.09 -19.84
N THR A 3 16.96 12.78 -19.83
CA THR A 3 16.36 11.84 -20.77
C THR A 3 14.83 11.89 -20.61
N PRO A 4 14.06 12.01 -21.71
CA PRO A 4 12.60 11.90 -21.63
C PRO A 4 12.27 10.53 -21.04
N HIS A 5 11.57 10.50 -19.92
CA HIS A 5 11.14 9.23 -19.33
C HIS A 5 9.99 8.66 -20.19
N PRO A 6 10.05 7.37 -20.56
CA PRO A 6 8.96 6.74 -21.28
C PRO A 6 7.73 6.68 -20.37
N LEU A 7 6.61 7.21 -20.85
CA LEU A 7 5.31 7.02 -20.22
C LEU A 7 4.70 5.68 -20.63
N PRO A 8 3.89 5.04 -19.78
CA PRO A 8 3.55 5.45 -18.41
C PRO A 8 4.65 5.10 -17.39
N LEU A 9 4.80 5.92 -16.36
CA LEU A 9 5.76 5.64 -15.27
C LEU A 9 5.26 4.49 -14.36
N PRO A 10 6.16 3.67 -13.80
CA PRO A 10 5.78 2.64 -12.84
C PRO A 10 5.18 3.26 -11.56
N LEU A 11 4.29 2.51 -10.89
CA LEU A 11 3.52 3.00 -9.75
C LEU A 11 4.39 3.57 -8.61
N HIS A 12 5.52 2.91 -8.33
CA HIS A 12 6.42 3.35 -7.24
C HIS A 12 7.08 4.70 -7.53
N GLU A 13 7.49 4.96 -8.78
CA GLU A 13 8.05 6.26 -9.19
C GLU A 13 6.98 7.34 -9.10
N ARG A 14 5.76 7.07 -9.57
CA ARG A 14 4.63 8.01 -9.44
C ARG A 14 4.34 8.35 -7.98
N LEU A 15 4.35 7.35 -7.10
CA LEU A 15 4.14 7.57 -5.66
C LEU A 15 5.25 8.42 -5.03
N GLN A 16 6.51 8.23 -5.45
CA GLN A 16 7.62 9.10 -5.04
C GLN A 16 7.44 10.54 -5.51
N ILE A 17 6.93 10.76 -6.73
CA ILE A 17 6.60 12.10 -7.24
C ILE A 17 5.48 12.74 -6.40
N VAL A 18 4.47 11.97 -6.00
CA VAL A 18 3.42 12.47 -5.09
C VAL A 18 4.04 12.97 -3.78
N TYR A 19 4.90 12.18 -3.15
CA TYR A 19 5.56 12.57 -1.89
C TYR A 19 6.41 13.83 -2.06
N HIS A 20 7.20 13.88 -3.13
CA HIS A 20 8.02 15.05 -3.44
C HIS A 20 7.17 16.32 -3.63
N ARG A 21 6.09 16.25 -4.42
CA ARG A 21 5.19 17.39 -4.64
C ARG A 21 4.47 17.81 -3.36
N LEU A 22 4.13 16.88 -2.48
CA LEU A 22 3.56 17.21 -1.17
C LEU A 22 4.55 17.96 -0.28
N ASP A 23 5.83 17.60 -0.31
CA ASP A 23 6.88 18.31 0.45
C ASP A 23 7.09 19.76 -0.06
N GLU A 24 6.78 20.03 -1.34
CA GLU A 24 6.85 21.37 -1.93
C GLU A 24 5.63 22.25 -1.61
N LEU A 25 4.52 21.66 -1.17
CA LEU A 25 3.32 22.41 -0.79
C LEU A 25 3.46 23.04 0.60
N PRO A 26 2.81 24.20 0.85
CA PRO A 26 2.70 24.75 2.20
C PRO A 26 2.19 23.70 3.20
N PRO A 27 2.81 23.59 4.38
CA PRO A 27 2.34 22.67 5.41
C PRO A 27 0.85 22.88 5.70
N PRO A 28 0.06 21.82 5.83
CA PRO A 28 -1.37 21.94 6.09
C PRO A 28 -1.61 22.46 7.51
N ALA A 29 -2.68 23.24 7.69
CA ALA A 29 -3.13 23.75 8.98
C ALA A 29 -4.25 22.90 9.61
N SER A 30 -4.77 21.91 8.89
CA SER A 30 -5.83 21.02 9.39
C SER A 30 -5.79 19.64 8.72
N ALA A 31 -6.44 18.66 9.35
CA ALA A 31 -6.56 17.32 8.79
C ALA A 31 -7.24 17.30 7.41
N GLN A 32 -8.30 18.09 7.25
CA GLN A 32 -9.05 18.18 5.99
C GLN A 32 -8.20 18.82 4.89
N GLU A 33 -7.41 19.84 5.22
CA GLU A 33 -6.50 20.46 4.25
C GLU A 33 -5.40 19.49 3.81
N ALA A 34 -4.80 18.76 4.73
CA ALA A 34 -3.80 17.75 4.42
C ALA A 34 -4.35 16.64 3.50
N LEU A 35 -5.58 16.17 3.78
CA LEU A 35 -6.27 15.21 2.92
C LEU A 35 -6.54 15.79 1.52
N THR A 36 -7.00 17.05 1.44
CA THR A 36 -7.22 17.73 0.16
C THR A 36 -5.94 17.85 -0.64
N GLN A 37 -4.84 18.29 -0.02
CA GLN A 37 -3.52 18.40 -0.67
C GLN A 37 -3.03 17.03 -1.18
N LEU A 38 -3.18 15.97 -0.37
CA LEU A 38 -2.87 14.59 -0.78
C LEU A 38 -3.69 14.16 -2.00
N ASN A 39 -5.00 14.32 -1.95
CA ASN A 39 -5.91 13.90 -3.02
C ASN A 39 -5.62 14.65 -4.33
N THR A 40 -5.49 15.98 -4.26
CA THR A 40 -5.21 16.82 -5.43
C THR A 40 -3.85 16.50 -6.04
N THR A 41 -2.82 16.31 -5.20
CA THR A 41 -1.46 15.97 -5.69
C THR A 41 -1.44 14.61 -6.35
N LEU A 42 -2.12 13.62 -5.75
CA LEU A 42 -2.23 12.28 -6.31
C LEU A 42 -2.94 12.31 -7.67
N ASP A 43 -4.10 12.97 -7.77
CA ASP A 43 -4.83 13.11 -9.03
C ASP A 43 -3.96 13.77 -10.13
N ALA A 44 -3.25 14.85 -9.80
CA ALA A 44 -2.40 15.57 -10.75
C ALA A 44 -1.22 14.72 -11.27
N VAL A 45 -0.56 13.96 -10.39
CA VAL A 45 0.53 13.04 -10.80
C VAL A 45 -0.03 11.92 -11.67
N GLU A 46 -1.20 11.38 -11.34
CA GLU A 46 -1.81 10.30 -12.11
C GLU A 46 -2.24 10.76 -13.51
N ASP A 47 -2.80 11.97 -13.63
CA ASP A 47 -3.17 12.54 -14.92
C ASP A 47 -1.96 12.77 -15.83
N GLU A 48 -0.80 13.10 -15.25
CA GLU A 48 0.43 13.37 -16.00
C GLU A 48 1.21 12.10 -16.37
N TYR A 49 1.28 11.11 -15.47
CA TYR A 49 2.25 10.01 -15.59
C TYR A 49 1.64 8.60 -15.72
N SER A 50 0.35 8.41 -15.40
CA SER A 50 -0.25 7.06 -15.42
C SER A 50 -0.60 6.56 -16.82
N GLY A 51 -0.90 7.48 -17.75
CA GLY A 51 -1.49 7.16 -19.05
C GLY A 51 -2.91 6.57 -18.98
N VAL A 52 -3.51 6.51 -17.79
CA VAL A 52 -4.85 5.95 -17.55
C VAL A 52 -5.82 7.08 -17.18
N PRO A 53 -6.89 7.30 -17.97
CA PRO A 53 -7.91 8.31 -17.65
C PRO A 53 -8.55 8.09 -16.29
N ARG A 54 -8.96 9.18 -15.64
CA ARG A 54 -9.64 9.13 -14.33
C ARG A 54 -11.01 8.48 -14.47
N ASP A 55 -11.23 7.39 -13.74
CA ASP A 55 -12.57 6.87 -13.49
C ASP A 55 -13.13 7.50 -12.19
N PRO A 56 -14.29 8.18 -12.23
CA PRO A 56 -14.93 8.69 -11.01
C PRO A 56 -15.44 7.58 -10.09
N ASN A 57 -15.66 6.35 -10.57
CA ASN A 57 -16.14 5.22 -9.78
C ASN A 57 -15.32 3.95 -10.06
N PRO A 58 -14.02 3.94 -9.66
CA PRO A 58 -13.15 2.82 -9.95
C PRO A 58 -13.69 1.55 -9.28
N GLY A 59 -13.76 0.48 -10.07
CA GLY A 59 -14.12 -0.84 -9.55
C GLY A 59 -13.05 -1.43 -8.63
N LEU A 60 -13.26 -2.67 -8.18
CA LEU A 60 -12.29 -3.38 -7.33
C LEU A 60 -11.03 -3.86 -8.09
N LYS A 61 -11.10 -3.92 -9.42
CA LYS A 61 -10.01 -4.36 -10.28
C LYS A 61 -9.02 -3.22 -10.44
N PHE A 62 -7.73 -3.52 -10.22
CA PHE A 62 -6.66 -2.57 -10.47
C PHE A 62 -6.49 -2.35 -11.98
N ASP A 63 -6.61 -1.10 -12.40
CA ASP A 63 -6.53 -0.61 -13.79
C ASP A 63 -5.17 0.01 -14.13
N GLY A 64 -4.28 0.15 -13.14
CA GLY A 64 -2.97 0.79 -13.28
C GLY A 64 -2.90 2.20 -12.67
N ARG A 65 -4.05 2.81 -12.35
CA ARG A 65 -4.15 4.15 -11.74
C ARG A 65 -4.21 4.04 -10.21
N MET A 66 -3.53 4.95 -9.52
CA MET A 66 -3.71 5.16 -8.09
C MET A 66 -4.91 6.07 -7.89
N TYR A 67 -5.72 5.78 -6.87
CA TYR A 67 -6.89 6.60 -6.53
C TYR A 67 -6.76 7.15 -5.11
N PRO A 68 -7.24 8.38 -4.86
CA PRO A 68 -7.38 8.90 -3.52
C PRO A 68 -8.25 7.98 -2.65
N PRO A 69 -8.10 8.01 -1.31
CA PRO A 69 -9.01 7.31 -0.42
C PRO A 69 -10.46 7.77 -0.65
N ARG A 70 -11.39 6.84 -0.81
CA ARG A 70 -12.82 7.16 -0.90
C ARG A 70 -13.35 7.51 0.47
N ASP A 71 -14.34 8.40 0.53
CA ASP A 71 -14.93 8.90 1.79
C ASP A 71 -15.46 7.76 2.69
N ASP A 72 -16.01 6.69 2.10
CA ASP A 72 -16.46 5.48 2.82
C ASP A 72 -15.33 4.76 3.60
N TYR A 73 -14.07 4.97 3.21
CA TYR A 73 -12.87 4.41 3.84
C TYR A 73 -12.10 5.45 4.67
N ILE A 74 -12.72 6.59 4.97
CA ILE A 74 -12.17 7.64 5.82
C ILE A 74 -12.93 7.64 7.15
N ASN A 75 -12.23 7.26 8.22
CA ASN A 75 -12.70 7.40 9.57
C ASN A 75 -12.34 8.79 10.12
N ARG A 76 -13.34 9.60 10.42
CA ARG A 76 -13.18 10.94 11.00
C ARG A 76 -13.21 10.83 12.52
N GLN A 77 -12.13 11.24 13.18
CA GLN A 77 -11.97 11.07 14.61
C GLN A 77 -12.58 12.25 15.39
N PRO A 78 -13.07 12.03 16.63
CA PRO A 78 -13.65 13.10 17.45
C PRO A 78 -12.68 14.23 17.81
N ASP A 79 -11.38 13.96 17.75
CA ASP A 79 -10.30 14.93 18.00
C ASP A 79 -10.02 15.85 16.80
N GLY A 80 -10.68 15.62 15.66
CA GLY A 80 -10.46 16.35 14.41
C GLY A 80 -9.46 15.68 13.46
N GLY A 81 -8.86 14.55 13.86
CA GLY A 81 -8.00 13.74 13.00
C GLY A 81 -8.77 12.89 11.98
N LEU A 82 -8.04 12.28 11.06
CA LEU A 82 -8.55 11.40 10.02
C LEU A 82 -7.67 10.14 9.93
N GLU A 83 -8.31 9.00 9.73
CA GLU A 83 -7.63 7.77 9.33
C GLU A 83 -8.29 7.25 8.04
N ALA A 84 -7.50 7.09 6.98
CA ALA A 84 -7.97 6.58 5.70
C ALA A 84 -7.27 5.28 5.34
N VAL A 85 -8.04 4.28 4.91
CA VAL A 85 -7.51 2.97 4.54
C VAL A 85 -7.55 2.80 3.03
N THR A 86 -6.41 2.45 2.44
CA THR A 86 -6.30 2.10 1.02
C THR A 86 -5.89 0.63 0.89
N LYS A 87 -5.75 0.13 -0.35
CA LYS A 87 -5.30 -1.25 -0.60
C LYS A 87 -3.92 -1.53 -0.01
N GLY A 88 -2.98 -0.59 -0.16
CA GLY A 88 -1.59 -0.76 0.26
C GLY A 88 -1.20 -0.03 1.55
N ASN A 89 -1.95 1.00 1.93
CA ASN A 89 -1.51 1.94 2.96
C ASN A 89 -2.61 2.32 3.96
N ILE A 90 -2.18 2.70 5.15
CA ILE A 90 -2.99 3.43 6.14
C ILE A 90 -2.46 4.86 6.15
N ILE A 91 -3.33 5.82 5.94
CA ILE A 91 -3.02 7.24 5.98
C ILE A 91 -3.61 7.77 7.28
N LYS A 92 -2.75 8.30 8.16
CA LYS A 92 -3.14 8.94 9.41
C LYS A 92 -2.85 10.41 9.30
N ILE A 93 -3.85 11.23 9.57
CA ILE A 93 -3.71 12.68 9.57
C ILE A 93 -4.19 13.18 10.91
N GLY A 94 -3.32 13.82 11.67
CA GLY A 94 -3.73 14.40 12.95
C GLY A 94 -4.50 15.71 12.77
N PRO A 95 -5.10 16.23 13.84
CA PRO A 95 -6.00 17.39 13.77
C PRO A 95 -5.31 18.64 13.23
N THR A 96 -3.98 18.77 13.39
CA THR A 96 -3.20 19.91 12.89
C THR A 96 -2.76 19.75 11.44
N GLY A 97 -3.01 18.59 10.82
CA GLY A 97 -2.65 18.31 9.43
C GLY A 97 -1.38 17.47 9.26
N GLU A 98 -0.71 17.09 10.34
CA GLU A 98 0.45 16.22 10.27
C GLU A 98 0.03 14.87 9.65
N THR A 99 0.76 14.43 8.62
CA THR A 99 0.38 13.28 7.81
C THR A 99 1.40 12.17 7.95
N THR A 100 0.95 10.96 8.24
CA THR A 100 1.77 9.74 8.29
C THR A 100 1.14 8.70 7.38
N ILE A 101 1.92 8.13 6.47
CA ILE A 101 1.49 7.02 5.63
C ILE A 101 2.27 5.79 6.03
N LEU A 102 1.53 4.73 6.39
CA LEU A 102 2.09 3.44 6.76
C LEU A 102 1.82 2.42 5.67
N SER A 103 2.77 1.53 5.45
CA SER A 103 2.58 0.31 4.66
C SER A 103 1.69 -0.66 5.45
N ARG A 104 0.60 -1.15 4.85
CA ARG A 104 -0.24 -2.19 5.49
C ARG A 104 0.45 -3.53 5.60
N ARG A 105 1.46 -3.78 4.74
CA ARG A 105 2.18 -5.05 4.70
C ARG A 105 3.28 -5.12 5.75
N SER A 106 4.04 -4.03 5.90
CA SER A 106 5.22 -3.98 6.79
C SER A 106 4.99 -3.18 8.07
N GLU A 107 3.88 -2.43 8.17
CA GLU A 107 3.59 -1.48 9.25
C GLU A 107 4.63 -0.35 9.40
N GLU A 108 5.52 -0.21 8.41
CA GLU A 108 6.54 0.84 8.38
C GLU A 108 5.96 2.15 7.87
N VAL A 109 6.46 3.25 8.42
CA VAL A 109 6.19 4.59 7.90
C VAL A 109 6.92 4.74 6.57
N VAL A 110 6.17 4.88 5.49
CA VAL A 110 6.70 5.11 4.14
C VAL A 110 6.77 6.58 3.79
N TYR A 111 6.02 7.42 4.50
CA TYR A 111 6.02 8.87 4.32
C TYR A 111 5.54 9.57 5.59
N TYR A 112 6.16 10.70 5.93
CA TYR A 112 5.75 11.58 7.01
C TYR A 112 5.88 13.04 6.56
N ARG A 113 4.88 13.84 6.87
CA ARG A 113 4.85 15.27 6.60
C ARG A 113 4.36 16.05 7.83
N PRO A 114 5.09 17.10 8.26
CA PRO A 114 4.68 17.91 9.41
C PRO A 114 3.49 18.83 9.09
N ALA A 115 2.78 19.24 10.14
CA ALA A 115 1.78 20.32 10.10
C ALA A 115 2.45 21.71 10.03
N ALA A 116 1.66 22.74 9.74
CA ALA A 116 2.11 24.15 9.81
C ALA A 116 2.55 24.55 11.22
N ASP A 117 1.74 24.19 12.22
CA ASP A 117 2.06 24.35 13.62
C ASP A 117 2.24 22.96 14.23
N PRO A 118 3.48 22.46 14.41
CA PRO A 118 3.74 21.21 15.10
C PRO A 118 3.44 21.43 16.59
N VAL A 119 2.17 21.41 16.97
CA VAL A 119 1.78 21.33 18.37
C VAL A 119 2.38 20.03 18.88
N SER A 120 3.32 20.15 19.83
CA SER A 120 4.12 19.05 20.37
C SER A 120 3.28 17.78 20.46
N ALA A 121 3.49 16.86 19.51
CA ALA A 121 2.82 15.57 19.53
C ALA A 121 3.03 14.97 20.93
N PRO A 122 2.01 14.37 21.57
CA PRO A 122 2.25 13.65 22.81
C PRO A 122 3.39 12.66 22.53
N GLU A 123 4.46 12.72 23.32
CA GLU A 123 5.69 11.94 23.15
C GLU A 123 5.44 10.42 23.26
N ARG A 124 4.73 9.85 22.30
CA ARG A 124 4.80 8.43 21.96
C ARG A 124 5.88 8.30 20.91
N SER A 125 7.11 8.47 21.38
CA SER A 125 8.40 8.16 20.77
C SER A 125 8.32 7.48 19.38
N VAL A 126 8.11 8.28 18.34
CA VAL A 126 8.39 7.88 16.94
C VAL A 126 9.86 8.18 16.61
N SER A 127 10.46 9.16 17.32
CA SER A 127 11.84 9.60 17.12
C SER A 127 12.89 8.55 17.52
N GLY A 128 12.56 7.64 18.45
CA GLY A 128 13.46 6.56 18.86
C GLY A 128 13.64 5.45 17.82
N ARG A 129 12.81 5.37 16.77
CA ARG A 129 12.92 4.32 15.72
C ARG A 129 13.52 4.81 14.41
N ILE A 130 13.43 6.10 14.08
CA ILE A 130 13.95 6.64 12.80
C ILE A 130 15.48 6.78 12.83
N ALA A 131 16.08 7.10 13.99
CA ALA A 131 17.54 7.16 14.13
C ALA A 131 18.19 5.76 14.24
N ASP A 132 17.51 4.81 14.88
CA ASP A 132 18.02 3.44 15.09
C ASP A 132 18.01 2.60 13.80
N LEU A 133 17.07 2.86 12.88
CA LEU A 133 16.98 2.15 11.60
C LEU A 133 18.12 2.52 10.63
N LYS A 134 18.62 3.76 10.66
CA LYS A 134 19.77 4.17 9.83
C LYS A 134 21.08 3.52 10.27
N HIS A 135 21.23 3.17 11.55
CA HIS A 135 22.47 2.58 12.06
C HIS A 135 22.53 1.04 11.90
N ARG A 136 21.38 0.34 11.85
CA ARG A 136 21.33 -1.12 11.68
C ARG A 136 21.48 -1.63 10.23
N LEU A 137 21.19 -0.79 9.24
CA LEU A 137 21.34 -1.14 7.82
C LEU A 137 22.80 -1.17 7.31
N ALA A 138 23.77 -0.75 8.14
CA ALA A 138 25.20 -0.78 7.78
C ALA A 138 25.95 -2.05 8.25
N GLN A 139 25.30 -2.99 8.96
CA GLN A 139 26.01 -4.13 9.59
C GLN A 139 25.45 -5.53 9.28
N THR A 140 24.38 -5.68 8.50
CA THR A 140 23.93 -7.02 8.08
C THR A 140 24.43 -7.33 6.68
N ALA A 141 25.74 -7.61 6.58
CA ALA A 141 26.21 -8.48 5.52
C ALA A 141 25.59 -9.87 5.75
N PRO A 142 24.97 -10.51 4.75
CA PRO A 142 24.47 -11.86 4.93
C PRO A 142 25.65 -12.81 5.17
N GLU A 143 25.65 -13.49 6.32
CA GLU A 143 26.57 -14.61 6.54
C GLU A 143 26.36 -15.67 5.45
N PRO A 144 27.42 -16.24 4.86
CA PRO A 144 27.29 -17.31 3.88
C PRO A 144 26.61 -18.51 4.56
N MET A 145 25.49 -18.93 3.98
CA MET A 145 24.74 -20.09 4.47
C MET A 145 25.60 -21.36 4.47
N PRO A 146 25.48 -22.22 5.51
CA PRO A 146 26.14 -23.51 5.52
C PRO A 146 25.57 -24.42 4.43
N GLU A 147 26.49 -25.03 3.69
CA GLU A 147 26.28 -26.01 2.62
C GLU A 147 25.43 -27.18 3.14
N GLN A 148 24.18 -27.28 2.66
CA GLN A 148 23.30 -28.39 3.01
C GLN A 148 23.76 -29.66 2.28
N GLY A 149 24.22 -30.64 3.05
CA GLY A 149 24.62 -31.96 2.55
C GLY A 149 23.48 -32.74 1.87
N PRO A 150 23.81 -33.85 1.19
CA PRO A 150 22.90 -34.54 0.28
C PRO A 150 21.68 -35.14 1.00
N VAL A 151 20.50 -34.85 0.43
CA VAL A 151 19.19 -35.34 0.86
C VAL A 151 19.08 -36.84 0.54
N PRO A 152 18.68 -37.72 1.49
CA PRO A 152 18.47 -39.14 1.19
C PRO A 152 17.24 -39.35 0.29
N PRO A 153 17.22 -40.44 -0.51
CA PRO A 153 16.11 -40.71 -1.43
C PRO A 153 14.82 -41.06 -0.68
N ARG A 154 13.71 -40.51 -1.17
CA ARG A 154 12.34 -40.81 -0.71
C ARG A 154 11.96 -42.24 -1.11
N GLU A 155 11.65 -43.06 -0.13
CA GLU A 155 10.98 -44.36 -0.35
C GLU A 155 9.52 -44.12 -0.76
N HIS A 156 9.12 -44.71 -1.87
CA HIS A 156 7.74 -44.79 -2.34
C HIS A 156 7.02 -45.97 -1.68
N PRO A 157 5.86 -45.77 -1.03
CA PRO A 157 4.93 -46.85 -0.78
C PRO A 157 3.86 -46.91 -1.88
N PHE A 158 3.92 -48.01 -2.61
CA PHE A 158 2.90 -48.84 -3.28
C PHE A 158 1.51 -48.29 -3.73
N PRO A 159 1.02 -48.78 -4.89
CA PRO A 159 -0.31 -48.53 -5.43
C PRO A 159 -1.37 -49.48 -4.87
N GLY A 160 -2.63 -49.02 -4.85
CA GLY A 160 -3.81 -49.88 -4.75
C GLY A 160 -5.10 -49.08 -4.70
N PRO A 161 -6.27 -49.72 -4.86
CA PRO A 161 -6.64 -50.58 -5.98
C PRO A 161 -7.82 -50.00 -6.79
N ASP A 162 -7.93 -50.42 -8.05
CA ASP A 162 -9.09 -50.24 -8.92
C ASP A 162 -10.41 -50.62 -8.23
N MET A 163 -11.39 -49.72 -8.27
CA MET A 163 -12.80 -50.04 -8.01
C MET A 163 -13.68 -49.45 -9.12
N ASP A 164 -14.13 -50.40 -9.93
CA ASP A 164 -15.21 -50.54 -10.91
C ASP A 164 -16.31 -49.43 -11.02
N PRO A 165 -16.65 -48.95 -12.24
CA PRO A 165 -17.79 -48.08 -12.51
C PRO A 165 -19.11 -48.87 -12.67
N GLY A 166 -19.92 -48.91 -11.62
CA GLY A 166 -21.29 -49.41 -11.66
C GLY A 166 -22.31 -48.38 -12.18
N VAL A 167 -22.82 -48.61 -13.39
CA VAL A 167 -24.25 -48.63 -13.81
C VAL A 167 -25.21 -47.99 -12.80
N GLY A 168 -25.91 -46.87 -13.07
CA GLY A 168 -26.84 -46.63 -14.17
C GLY A 168 -28.27 -46.68 -13.63
N VAL A 169 -29.05 -45.60 -13.75
CA VAL A 169 -30.51 -45.64 -13.93
C VAL A 169 -31.06 -44.26 -14.30
N GLU A 170 -31.84 -44.27 -15.37
CA GLU A 170 -32.61 -43.20 -15.98
C GLU A 170 -33.82 -42.80 -15.13
N GLY A 171 -34.28 -41.56 -15.30
CA GLY A 171 -35.57 -41.11 -14.78
C GLY A 171 -36.00 -39.79 -15.43
N PRO A 172 -37.06 -39.77 -16.27
CA PRO A 172 -37.55 -38.56 -16.93
C PRO A 172 -38.67 -37.89 -16.12
N SER A 173 -38.75 -36.56 -16.20
CA SER A 173 -39.94 -35.78 -16.65
C SER A 173 -39.96 -34.37 -16.06
N PRO A 174 -40.19 -33.33 -16.89
CA PRO A 174 -40.65 -32.03 -16.42
C PRO A 174 -42.17 -32.03 -16.24
N LEU A 175 -42.64 -31.30 -15.23
CA LEU A 175 -44.04 -30.94 -15.05
C LEU A 175 -44.25 -29.49 -15.49
N SER A 176 -45.41 -29.31 -16.13
CA SER A 176 -45.96 -28.15 -16.83
C SER A 176 -46.04 -26.84 -16.05
#